data_AF-A0A7W0JX21-F1
#
_entry.id   AF-A0A7W0JX21-F1
#
_cell.length_a   1.000
_cell.length_b   1.000
_cell.length_c   1.000
_cell.angle_alpha   90.00
_cell.angle_beta   90.00
_cell.angle_gamma   90.00
#
_symmetry.space_group_name_H-M   'P 1'
#
loop_
_entity.id
_entity.type
_entity.pdbx_description
1 polymer ?
#
loop_
_entity_poly.entity_id
_entity_poly.type
_entity_poly.pdbx_seq_one_letter_code
_entity_poly.pdbx_strand_id
1 'polypeptide(L)'
;MLTDVVMPGIAGGELDRRLASVLPGVPVLYISGFTDEEVVRRGLLETGTDTPFLQKPFSPATLLEKVREVLDRVGTSGPKA
;
A
#
# COMPACT_ATOMS: atom_id res chain seq x y z
N MET A 1 -4.29 -3.39 -5.56
CA MET A 1 -3.00 -3.26 -6.29
C MET A 1 -1.86 -3.58 -5.34
N LEU A 2 -0.83 -4.29 -5.80
CA LEU A 2 0.40 -4.55 -5.06
C LEU A 2 1.55 -3.85 -5.81
N THR A 3 2.32 -2.98 -5.14
CA THR A 3 3.41 -2.25 -5.80
C THR A 3 4.64 -2.11 -4.91
N ASP A 4 5.82 -2.09 -5.51
CA ASP A 4 7.06 -1.73 -4.82
C ASP A 4 7.15 -0.21 -4.64
N VAL A 5 7.71 0.24 -3.52
CA VAL A 5 7.99 1.65 -3.22
C VAL A 5 9.25 2.11 -3.94
N VAL A 6 10.23 1.22 -4.11
CA VAL A 6 11.52 1.52 -4.72
C VAL A 6 11.51 1.01 -6.16
N MET A 7 10.98 1.83 -7.07
CA MET A 7 11.08 1.62 -8.51
C MET A 7 11.92 2.74 -9.15
N PRO A 8 12.84 2.44 -10.07
CA PRO A 8 13.47 3.48 -10.88
C PRO A 8 12.42 4.16 -11.77
N GLY A 9 12.35 5.49 -11.70
CA GLY A 9 11.50 6.31 -12.58
C GLY A 9 10.29 6.94 -11.87
N ILE A 10 9.36 6.14 -11.36
CA ILE A 10 8.12 6.62 -10.71
C ILE A 10 8.14 6.19 -9.24
N ALA A 11 8.08 7.15 -8.32
CA ALA A 11 7.92 6.87 -6.90
C ALA A 11 6.52 6.32 -6.61
N GLY A 12 6.41 5.38 -5.65
CA GLY A 12 5.13 4.73 -5.30
C GLY A 12 3.99 5.72 -4.98
N GLY A 13 4.29 6.87 -4.38
CA GLY A 13 3.27 7.89 -4.07
C GLY A 13 2.69 8.60 -5.31
N GLU A 14 3.48 8.77 -6.37
CA GLU A 14 2.99 9.34 -7.64
C GLU A 14 2.11 8.33 -8.39
N LEU A 15 2.41 7.03 -8.24
CA LEU A 15 1.58 5.97 -8.77
C LEU A 15 0.18 5.97 -8.12
N ASP A 16 0.09 6.20 -6.81
CA ASP A 16 -1.19 6.28 -6.10
C ASP A 16 -2.09 7.39 -6.65
N ARG A 17 -1.53 8.60 -6.80
CA ARG A 17 -2.26 9.76 -7.32
C ARG A 17 -2.77 9.54 -8.74
N ARG A 18 -1.98 8.88 -9.57
CA ARG A 18 -2.37 8.51 -10.94
C ARG A 18 -3.40 7.39 -10.97
N LEU A 19 -3.31 6.40 -10.08
CA LEU A 19 -4.31 5.34 -10.00
C LEU A 19 -5.64 5.82 -9.43
N ALA A 20 -5.62 6.74 -8.47
CA ALA A 20 -6.84 7.30 -7.88
C ALA A 20 -7.74 7.97 -8.93
N SER A 21 -7.17 8.52 -10.01
CA SER A 21 -7.93 9.12 -11.12
C SER A 21 -8.48 8.11 -12.13
N VAL A 22 -7.92 6.89 -12.19
CA VAL A 22 -8.30 5.84 -13.15
C VAL A 22 -9.18 4.77 -12.50
N LEU A 23 -8.86 4.38 -11.26
CA LEU A 23 -9.53 3.34 -10.48
C LEU A 23 -9.72 3.82 -9.04
N PRO A 24 -10.70 4.71 -8.80
CA PRO A 24 -10.99 5.19 -7.45
C PRO A 24 -11.43 4.04 -6.54
N GLY A 25 -10.94 4.03 -5.31
CA GLY A 25 -11.32 3.05 -4.28
C GLY A 25 -10.65 1.69 -4.38
N VAL A 26 -9.67 1.50 -5.28
CA VAL A 26 -8.88 0.26 -5.29
C VAL A 26 -7.93 0.24 -4.09
N PRO A 27 -7.97 -0.80 -3.24
CA PRO A 27 -7.01 -0.94 -2.16
C PRO A 27 -5.58 -1.10 -2.70
N VAL A 28 -4.62 -0.40 -2.08
CA VAL A 28 -3.20 -0.47 -2.45
C VAL A 28 -2.40 -1.05 -1.27
N LEU A 29 -1.52 -2.01 -1.57
CA LEU A 29 -0.52 -2.53 -0.62
C LEU A 29 0.87 -2.22 -1.18
N TYR A 30 1.63 -1.46 -0.41
CA TYR A 30 3.01 -1.09 -0.73
C TYR A 30 4.00 -2.11 -0.19
N ILE A 31 5.04 -2.41 -0.97
CA ILE A 31 6.13 -3.29 -0.55
C ILE A 31 7.44 -2.49 -0.57
N SER A 32 8.27 -2.56 0.46
CA SER A 32 9.62 -1.97 0.42
C SER A 32 10.62 -2.75 1.25
N GLY A 33 11.91 -2.69 0.88
CA GLY A 33 13.00 -3.18 1.73
C GLY A 33 13.39 -2.23 2.86
N PHE A 34 12.85 -1.01 2.85
CA PHE A 34 13.03 -0.03 3.90
C PHE A 34 11.91 -0.14 4.95
N THR A 35 12.14 0.37 6.16
CA THR A 35 11.08 0.50 7.16
C THR A 35 10.08 1.60 6.76
N ASP A 36 8.90 1.59 7.36
CA ASP A 36 7.87 2.62 7.13
C ASP A 36 8.43 4.04 7.39
N GLU A 37 9.10 4.24 8.54
CA GLU A 37 9.77 5.50 8.88
C GLU A 37 10.81 5.94 7.84
N GLU A 38 11.57 5.00 7.26
CA GLU A 38 12.58 5.30 6.26
C GLU A 38 11.95 5.71 4.92
N VAL A 39 10.83 5.08 4.56
CA VAL A 39 10.05 5.40 3.36
C VAL A 39 9.43 6.79 3.48
N VAL A 40 8.89 7.15 4.64
CA VAL A 40 8.39 8.50 4.95
C VAL A 40 9.51 9.52 4.94
N ARG A 41 10.61 9.23 5.65
CA ARG A 41 11.75 10.15 5.75
C ARG A 41 12.38 10.45 4.39
N ARG A 42 12.34 9.49 3.47
CA ARG A 42 12.81 9.66 2.08
C ARG A 42 11.78 10.30 1.15
N GLY A 43 10.57 10.59 1.64
CA GLY A 43 9.47 11.15 0.84
C GLY A 43 8.97 10.22 -0.26
N LEU A 44 9.18 8.91 -0.12
CA LEU A 44 8.80 7.92 -1.13
C LEU A 44 7.31 7.55 -1.06
N LEU A 45 6.73 7.65 0.14
CA LEU A 45 5.29 7.62 0.39
C LEU A 45 4.95 8.64 1.47
N GLU A 46 3.82 9.31 1.30
CA GLU A 46 3.14 10.02 2.39
C GLU A 46 2.37 8.96 3.19
N THR A 47 3.04 8.23 4.10
CA THR A 47 2.31 7.25 4.92
C THR A 47 1.52 8.01 5.99
N GLY A 48 0.20 7.96 5.87
CA GLY A 48 -0.70 8.22 6.99
C GLY A 48 -0.96 6.93 7.76
N THR A 49 -1.60 7.02 8.93
CA THR A 49 -1.97 5.89 9.81
C THR A 49 -2.70 4.73 9.07
N ASP A 50 -3.28 5.00 7.90
CA ASP A 50 -4.09 4.05 7.14
C ASP A 50 -3.43 3.50 5.86
N THR A 51 -2.17 3.84 5.53
CA THR A 51 -1.53 3.37 4.30
C THR A 51 -1.00 1.94 4.48
N PRO A 52 -1.52 0.92 3.76
CA PRO A 52 -1.07 -0.45 3.96
C PRO A 52 0.33 -0.70 3.39
N PHE A 53 1.20 -1.27 4.21
CA PHE A 53 2.60 -1.48 3.88
C PHE A 53 3.11 -2.87 4.33
N LEU A 54 4.01 -3.45 3.53
CA LEU A 54 4.67 -4.74 3.76
C LEU A 54 6.18 -4.61 3.57
N GLN A 55 6.93 -4.78 4.66
CA GLN A 55 8.39 -4.72 4.63
C GLN A 55 9.01 -6.03 4.10
N LYS A 56 10.05 -5.92 3.26
CA LYS A 56 10.91 -7.05 2.85
C LYS A 56 12.04 -7.29 3.88
N PRO A 57 12.46 -8.55 4.07
CA PRO A 57 11.88 -9.77 3.51
C PRO A 57 10.58 -10.16 4.23
N PHE A 58 9.65 -10.78 3.49
CA PHE A 58 8.40 -11.31 4.04
C PHE A 58 8.17 -12.75 3.58
N SER A 59 7.38 -13.50 4.34
CA SER A 59 6.95 -14.84 3.95
C SER A 59 5.68 -14.79 3.07
N PRO A 60 5.38 -15.84 2.29
CA PRO A 60 4.11 -15.95 1.58
C PRO A 60 2.89 -15.85 2.50
N ALA A 61 2.97 -16.39 3.72
CA ALA A 61 1.88 -16.29 4.71
C ALA A 61 1.63 -14.84 5.13
N THR A 62 2.70 -14.10 5.42
CA THR A 62 2.63 -12.68 5.80
C THR A 62 2.05 -11.81 4.66
N LEU A 63 2.38 -12.13 3.41
CA LEU A 63 1.78 -11.46 2.25
C LEU A 63 0.27 -11.71 2.18
N LEU A 64 -0.18 -12.96 2.34
CA LEU A 64 -1.60 -13.31 2.31
C LEU A 64 -2.38 -12.64 3.44
N GLU A 65 -1.82 -12.62 4.65
CA GLU A 65 -2.42 -11.92 5.80
C GLU A 65 -2.61 -10.44 5.51
N LYS A 66 -1.58 -9.76 4.98
CA LYS A 66 -1.69 -8.33 4.64
C LYS A 66 -2.64 -8.05 3.49
N VAL A 67 -2.67 -8.89 2.47
CA VAL A 67 -3.66 -8.77 1.39
C VAL A 67 -5.08 -8.92 1.96
N ARG A 68 -5.31 -9.88 2.87
CA ARG A 68 -6.62 -10.06 3.48
C ARG A 68 -7.03 -8.85 4.32
N GLU A 69 -6.14 -8.36 5.17
CA GLU A 69 -6.36 -7.16 6.00
C GLU A 69 -6.78 -5.96 5.15
N VAL A 70 -6.08 -5.73 4.03
CA VAL A 70 -6.36 -4.63 3.11
C VAL A 70 -7.72 -4.78 2.43
N LEU A 71 -8.08 -6.00 2.01
CA LEU A 71 -9.38 -6.26 1.39
C LEU A 71 -10.54 -6.13 2.40
N ASP A 72 -10.32 -6.54 3.65
CA ASP A 72 -11.33 -6.45 4.72
C ASP A 72 -11.64 -4.99 5.11
N ARG A 73 -10.64 -4.11 5.08
CA ARG A 73 -10.83 -2.65 5.29
C ARG A 73 -11.75 -2.02 4.23
N VAL A 74 -11.69 -2.51 2.98
CA VAL A 74 -12.58 -2.04 1.90
C VAL A 74 -13.96 -2.70 2.00
N GLY A 75 -14.03 -3.98 2.35
CA GLY A 75 -15.28 -4.75 2.46
C GLY A 75 -16.19 -4.37 3.64
N THR A 76 -15.66 -3.72 4.68
CA THR A 76 -16.44 -3.27 5.85
C THR A 76 -17.15 -1.93 5.67
N SER A 77 -17.05 -1.31 4.48
CA SER A 77 -17.79 -0.09 4.11
C SER A 77 -19.08 -0.36 3.31
N GLY A 78 -19.55 -1.60 3.20
CA GLY A 78 -20.87 -1.93 2.66
C GLY A 78 -22.00 -1.47 3.60
N PRO A 79 -23.20 -1.09 3.08
CA PRO A 79 -24.25 -0.51 3.91
C PRO A 79 -24.60 -1.47 5.05
N LYS A 80 -24.45 -0.96 6.27
CA LYS A 80 -24.93 -1.61 7.49
C LYS A 80 -26.44 -1.74 7.35
N ALA A 81 -26.91 -2.96 7.04
CA ALA A 81 -28.32 -3.32 7.09
C ALA A 81 -28.83 -3.28 8.54
#